data_AF-A0A2S4L042-F1
#
_entry.id   AF-A0A2S4L042-F1
#
_cell.length_a   1.000
_cell.length_b   1.000
_cell.length_c   1.000
_cell.angle_alpha   90.00
_cell.angle_beta   90.00
_cell.angle_gamma   90.00
#
_symmetry.space_group_name_H-M   'P 1'
#
loop_
_entity.id
_entity.type
_entity.pdbx_description
1 polymer ?
#
loop_
_entity_poly.entity_id
_entity_poly.type
_entity_poly.pdbx_seq_one_letter_code
_entity_poly.pdbx_strand_id
1 'polypeptide(L)'
;MVRKLGGDDDAFISYRTGQYKLHFYETPANLRFVLLTDTASASMRNVLHQIYINLWVEYVVKNPLAPVEHKGGEGVKNELFELGLDQFIRGLM
;
A
#
# COMPACT_ATOMS: atom_id res chain seq x y z
N MET A 1 -17.81 3.99 -5.19
CA MET A 1 -18.22 5.14 -6.04
C MET A 1 -17.62 5.03 -7.42
N VAL A 2 -16.30 4.84 -7.55
CA VAL A 2 -15.63 4.60 -8.86
C VAL A 2 -16.28 3.45 -9.63
N ARG A 3 -16.39 2.24 -9.07
CA ARG A 3 -17.08 1.12 -9.74
C ARG A 3 -18.53 1.43 -10.15
N LYS A 4 -19.24 2.23 -9.35
CA LYS A 4 -20.62 2.64 -9.69
C LYS A 4 -20.67 3.64 -10.86
N LEU A 5 -19.59 4.35 -11.14
CA LEU A 5 -19.50 5.39 -12.16
C LEU A 5 -18.75 4.94 -13.42
N GLY A 6 -17.73 4.08 -13.27
CA GLY A 6 -16.85 3.60 -14.35
C GLY A 6 -17.11 2.16 -14.81
N GLY A 7 -18.00 1.42 -14.14
CA GLY A 7 -18.28 0.01 -14.42
C GLY A 7 -17.52 -0.95 -13.48
N ASP A 8 -17.87 -2.24 -13.56
CA ASP A 8 -17.37 -3.26 -12.62
C ASP A 8 -15.86 -3.50 -12.73
N ASP A 9 -15.29 -3.28 -13.92
CA ASP A 9 -13.85 -3.43 -14.19
C ASP A 9 -13.01 -2.21 -13.77
N ASP A 10 -13.66 -1.09 -13.40
CA ASP A 10 -12.95 0.15 -13.11
C ASP A 10 -12.52 0.23 -11.63
N ALA A 11 -11.21 0.37 -11.42
CA ALA A 11 -10.60 0.41 -10.10
C ALA A 11 -10.04 1.81 -9.82
N PHE A 12 -10.26 2.29 -8.60
CA PHE A 12 -9.66 3.56 -8.18
C PHE A 12 -8.13 3.44 -8.18
N ILE A 13 -7.44 4.40 -8.81
CA ILE A 13 -5.96 4.38 -8.92
C ILE A 13 -5.34 5.51 -8.10
N SER A 14 -5.82 6.74 -8.25
CA SER A 14 -5.30 7.91 -7.53
C SER A 14 -6.25 9.09 -7.63
N TYR A 15 -6.12 10.05 -6.71
CA TYR A 15 -6.65 11.39 -6.89
C TYR A 15 -5.58 12.42 -6.53
N ARG A 16 -5.75 13.65 -7.02
CA ARG A 16 -4.84 14.77 -6.74
C ARG A 16 -5.64 15.94 -6.16
N THR A 17 -5.09 16.57 -5.13
CA THR A 17 -5.55 17.84 -4.57
C THR A 17 -4.56 18.96 -4.91
N GLY A 18 -4.83 20.18 -4.46
CA GLY A 18 -3.87 21.29 -4.57
C GLY A 18 -2.60 21.11 -3.73
N GLN A 19 -2.59 20.20 -2.75
CA GLN A 19 -1.49 20.04 -1.80
C GLN A 19 -0.78 18.69 -1.89
N TYR A 20 -1.48 17.62 -2.25
CA TYR A 20 -0.92 16.28 -2.30
C TYR A 20 -1.59 15.42 -3.37
N LYS A 21 -0.96 14.30 -3.71
CA LYS A 21 -1.52 13.24 -4.53
C LYS A 21 -1.63 11.95 -3.71
N LEU A 22 -2.80 11.32 -3.75
CA LEU A 22 -3.03 10.02 -3.11
C LEU A 22 -2.96 8.94 -4.18
N HIS A 23 -2.07 7.97 -3.97
CA HIS A 23 -1.96 6.76 -4.78
C HIS A 23 -2.58 5.59 -4.03
N PHE A 24 -3.32 4.77 -4.75
CA PHE A 24 -4.07 3.65 -4.19
C PHE A 24 -3.77 2.37 -4.94
N TYR A 25 -3.57 1.29 -4.19
CA TYR A 25 -3.38 -0.05 -4.71
C TYR A 25 -4.15 -1.05 -3.86
N GLU A 26 -5.08 -1.78 -4.47
CA GLU A 26 -5.88 -2.82 -3.82
C GLU A 26 -5.50 -4.19 -4.38
N THR A 27 -5.25 -5.13 -3.49
CA THR A 27 -4.98 -6.53 -3.85
C THR A 27 -6.28 -7.31 -4.03
N PRO A 28 -6.27 -8.46 -4.72
CA PRO A 28 -7.44 -9.33 -4.82
C PRO A 28 -7.99 -9.81 -3.46
N ALA A 29 -7.15 -9.79 -2.41
CA ALA A 29 -7.55 -10.13 -1.05
C ALA A 29 -8.15 -8.94 -0.28
N ASN A 30 -8.49 -7.83 -0.96
CA ASN A 30 -9.01 -6.58 -0.41
C ASN A 30 -8.06 -5.87 0.58
N LEU A 31 -6.75 -6.13 0.48
CA LEU A 31 -5.75 -5.33 1.20
C LEU A 31 -5.49 -4.05 0.42
N ARG A 32 -5.47 -2.91 1.12
CA ARG A 32 -5.38 -1.58 0.50
C ARG A 32 -4.11 -0.88 0.96
N PHE A 33 -3.26 -0.56 0.01
CA PHE A 33 -2.09 0.27 0.21
C PHE A 33 -2.38 1.67 -0.29
N VAL A 34 -2.03 2.66 0.53
CA VAL A 34 -2.28 4.08 0.27
C VAL A 34 -0.98 4.83 0.52
N LEU A 35 -0.56 5.65 -0.44
CA LEU A 35 0.61 6.51 -0.33
C LEU A 35 0.24 7.96 -0.67
N LEU A 36 0.66 8.89 0.18
CA LEU A 36 0.54 10.32 -0.07
C LEU A 36 1.89 10.86 -0.54
N THR A 37 1.88 11.60 -1.64
CA THR A 37 3.07 12.26 -2.17
C THR A 37 2.77 13.71 -2.54
N ASP A 38 3.78 14.44 -2.99
CA ASP A 38 3.59 15.77 -3.57
C ASP A 38 2.75 15.71 -4.86
N THR A 39 2.29 16.87 -5.32
CA THR A 39 1.36 16.92 -6.46
C THR A 39 2.02 16.68 -7.82
N ALA A 40 3.35 16.79 -7.91
CA ALA A 40 4.13 16.58 -9.13
C ALA A 40 4.60 15.13 -9.27
N SER A 41 4.49 14.29 -8.24
CA SER A 41 4.98 12.91 -8.32
C SER A 41 4.26 12.08 -9.38
N ALA A 42 5.04 11.28 -10.10
CA ALA A 42 4.57 10.27 -11.04
C ALA A 42 3.69 9.22 -10.33
N SER A 43 3.10 8.31 -11.11
CA SER A 43 2.29 7.22 -10.53
C SER A 43 3.16 6.32 -9.64
N MET A 44 2.76 6.16 -8.37
CA MET A 44 3.44 5.27 -7.42
C MET A 44 2.87 3.85 -7.41
N ARG A 45 2.12 3.45 -8.45
CA ARG A 45 1.51 2.12 -8.52
C ARG A 45 2.54 0.98 -8.46
N ASN A 46 3.66 1.14 -9.15
CA ASN A 46 4.75 0.15 -9.13
C ASN A 46 5.42 0.06 -7.76
N VAL A 47 5.57 1.20 -7.08
CA VAL A 47 6.11 1.29 -5.72
C VAL A 47 5.19 0.57 -4.73
N LEU A 48 3.88 0.86 -4.77
CA LEU A 48 2.89 0.18 -3.93
C LEU A 48 2.86 -1.34 -4.19
N HIS A 49 3.00 -1.76 -5.45
CA HIS A 49 3.08 -3.16 -5.80
C HIS A 49 4.35 -3.84 -5.27
N GLN A 50 5.50 -3.16 -5.29
CA GLN A 50 6.75 -3.67 -4.72
C GLN A 50 6.66 -3.79 -3.19
N ILE A 51 6.03 -2.82 -2.51
CA ILE A 51 5.75 -2.92 -1.07
C ILE A 51 4.91 -4.16 -0.78
N TYR A 52 3.89 -4.43 -1.59
CA TYR A 52 3.07 -5.62 -1.42
C TYR A 52 3.87 -6.92 -1.60
N ILE A 53 4.57 -7.10 -2.72
CA ILE A 53 5.24 -8.38 -3.02
C ILE A 53 6.48 -8.59 -2.16
N ASN A 54 7.35 -7.59 -2.04
CA ASN A 54 8.67 -7.77 -1.47
C ASN A 54 8.70 -7.55 0.05
N LEU A 55 7.76 -6.77 0.60
CA LEU A 55 7.76 -6.44 2.02
C LEU A 55 6.58 -7.10 2.74
N TRP A 56 5.35 -6.83 2.30
CA TRP A 56 4.15 -7.33 2.98
C TRP A 56 4.07 -8.85 2.94
N VAL A 57 4.16 -9.46 1.75
CA VAL A 57 4.09 -10.92 1.63
C VAL A 57 5.27 -11.58 2.37
N GLU A 58 6.47 -11.03 2.26
CA GLU A 58 7.67 -11.63 2.83
C GLU A 58 7.72 -11.57 4.36
N TYR A 59 7.43 -10.40 4.95
CA TYR A 59 7.62 -10.19 6.37
C TYR A 59 6.33 -10.33 7.18
N VAL A 60 5.17 -10.11 6.58
CA VAL A 60 3.87 -10.18 7.29
C VAL A 60 3.18 -11.50 7.00
N VAL A 61 2.89 -11.82 5.74
CA VAL A 61 2.08 -13.00 5.38
C VAL A 61 2.82 -14.31 5.66
N LYS A 62 4.11 -14.38 5.34
CA LYS A 62 4.92 -15.58 5.56
C LYS A 62 5.38 -15.76 7.01
N ASN A 63 5.07 -14.85 7.92
CA ASN A 63 5.42 -14.97 9.33
C ASN A 63 4.29 -15.67 10.11
N PRO A 64 4.37 -16.99 10.38
CA PRO A 64 3.31 -17.71 11.11
C PRO A 64 3.24 -17.32 12.59
N LEU A 65 4.26 -16.64 13.13
CA LEU A 65 4.33 -16.22 14.52
C LEU A 65 3.67 -14.85 14.76
N ALA A 66 3.41 -14.10 13.69
CA ALA A 66 2.64 -12.86 13.73
C ALA A 66 1.23 -13.17 13.16
N PRO A 67 0.24 -13.49 14.01
CA PRO A 67 -1.08 -13.81 13.51
C PRO A 67 -1.64 -12.58 12.80
N VAL A 68 -1.88 -12.74 11.50
CA VAL A 68 -2.24 -11.69 10.55
C VAL A 68 -3.34 -10.80 11.14
N GLU A 69 -2.95 -9.59 11.54
CA GLU A 69 -3.80 -8.41 11.77
C GLU A 69 -5.22 -8.77 12.24
N HIS A 70 -5.35 -9.32 13.45
CA HIS A 70 -6.66 -9.60 14.02
C HIS A 70 -7.53 -8.33 14.03
N LYS A 71 -8.85 -8.51 13.86
CA LYS A 71 -9.82 -7.49 14.29
C LYS A 71 -9.63 -7.26 15.80
N GLY A 72 -8.87 -6.22 16.16
CA GLY A 72 -8.51 -5.87 17.55
C GLY A 72 -7.00 -5.88 17.90
N GLY A 73 -6.09 -6.13 16.95
CA GLY A 73 -4.63 -6.06 17.18
C GLY A 73 -4.03 -4.65 17.07
N GLU A 74 -2.78 -4.46 17.53
CA GLU A 74 -2.02 -3.19 17.48
C GLU A 74 -1.49 -2.81 16.07
N GLY A 75 -1.94 -3.48 15.01
CA GLY A 75 -1.41 -3.30 13.64
C GLY A 75 -0.10 -4.06 13.40
N VAL A 76 0.58 -3.71 12.31
CA VAL A 76 1.66 -4.51 11.70
C VAL A 76 2.96 -4.32 12.46
N LYS A 77 3.10 -4.97 13.61
CA LYS A 77 4.27 -4.83 14.50
C LYS A 77 5.36 -5.83 14.14
N ASN A 78 5.89 -5.74 12.93
CA ASN A 78 7.03 -6.54 12.48
C ASN A 78 8.23 -5.62 12.18
N GLU A 79 9.28 -5.71 12.99
CA GLU A 79 10.47 -4.85 12.88
C GLU A 79 11.18 -4.97 11.53
N LEU A 80 11.22 -6.18 10.94
CA LEU A 80 11.83 -6.39 9.62
C LEU A 80 11.01 -5.72 8.52
N PHE A 81 9.68 -5.74 8.65
CA PHE A 81 8.79 -5.02 7.74
C PHE A 81 8.98 -3.51 7.86
N GLU A 82 8.99 -2.97 9.07
CA GLU A 82 9.17 -1.52 9.31
C GLU A 82 10.52 -1.02 8.79
N LEU A 83 11.61 -1.74 9.11
CA LEU A 83 12.95 -1.39 8.65
C LEU A 83 13.06 -1.48 7.13
N GLY A 84 12.54 -2.56 6.53
CA GLY A 84 12.54 -2.75 5.08
C GLY A 84 11.73 -1.68 4.35
N LEU A 85 10.59 -1.27 4.92
CA LEU A 85 9.76 -0.21 4.38
C LEU A 85 10.43 1.16 4.46
N ASP A 86 11.01 1.53 5.61
CA ASP A 86 11.72 2.81 5.76
C ASP A 86 12.91 2.91 4.80
N GLN A 87 13.73 1.86 4.69
CA GLN A 87 14.84 1.81 3.73
C GLN A 87 14.36 1.93 2.29
N PHE A 88 13.30 1.21 1.93
CA PHE A 88 12.75 1.24 0.58
C PHE A 88 12.22 2.62 0.22
N ILE A 89 11.46 3.27 1.10
CA ILE A 89 10.93 4.62 0.86
C ILE A 89 12.05 5.67 0.77
N ARG A 90 13.07 5.58 1.63
CA ARG A 90 14.24 6.48 1.54
C ARG A 90 15.00 6.33 0.23
N GLY A 91 15.05 5.13 -0.35
CA GLY A 91 15.68 4.90 -1.66
C GLY A 91 14.91 5.48 -2.85
N LEU A 92 13.68 5.99 -2.65
CA LEU A 92 12.87 6.65 -3.68
C LEU A 92 13.00 8.18 -3.68
N MET A 93 13.59 8.76 -2.63
CA MET A 93 13.91 10.19 -2.51
C MET A 93 15.27 10.49 -3.14
#